data_AF-A0A521L597-F1
#
_entry.id   AF-A0A521L597-F1
#
_cell.length_a   1.000
_cell.length_b   1.000
_cell.length_c   1.000
_cell.angle_alpha   90.00
_cell.angle_beta   90.00
_cell.angle_gamma   90.00
#
_symmetry.space_group_name_H-M   'P 1'
#
loop_
_entity.id
_entity.type
_entity.pdbx_description
1 polymer ?
#
loop_
_entity_poly.entity_id
_entity_poly.type
_entity_poly.pdbx_seq_one_letter_code
_entity_poly.pdbx_strand_id
1 'polypeptide(L)' 'MPRYRVLTRSYIAGDIREPEEIVTYHGKPGSNLELVTPQAPRRRKVEAPPPVEEEKPEESSE' A
#
# COMPACT_ATOMS: atom_id res chain seq x y z
N MET A 1 18.68 -6.98 7.40
CA MET A 1 18.81 -5.79 6.54
C MET A 1 17.42 -5.20 6.30
N PRO A 2 17.27 -3.87 6.19
CA PRO A 2 15.99 -3.26 5.84
C PRO A 2 15.57 -3.61 4.41
N ARG A 3 14.26 -3.77 4.20
CA ARG A 3 13.63 -4.03 2.90
C ARG A 3 12.88 -2.77 2.48
N TYR A 4 12.91 -2.46 1.19
CA TYR A 4 12.25 -1.28 0.64
C TYR A 4 11.38 -1.68 -0.55
N ARG A 5 10.23 -1.02 -0.69
CA ARG A 5 9.40 -1.09 -1.89
C ARG A 5 9.85 0.02 -2.82
N VAL A 6 10.14 -0.35 -4.06
CA VAL A 6 10.44 0.60 -5.12
C VAL A 6 9.14 1.32 -5.50
N LEU A 7 9.15 2.65 -5.52
CA LEU A 7 7.99 3.46 -5.91
C LEU A 7 8.02 3.80 -7.41
N THR A 8 9.21 3.95 -7.97
CA THR A 8 9.45 4.32 -9.37
C THR A 8 10.68 3.59 -9.91
N ARG A 9 10.65 3.22 -11.19
CA ARG A 9 11.72 2.46 -11.85
C ARG A 9 13.09 3.10 -11.61
N SER A 10 13.98 2.40 -10.91
CA SER A 10 15.21 2.98 -10.34
C SER A 10 16.38 2.00 -10.42
N TYR A 11 17.60 2.53 -10.56
CA TYR A 11 18.82 1.72 -10.53
C TYR A 11 19.30 1.53 -9.08
N ILE A 12 19.23 0.30 -8.56
CA ILE A 12 19.47 -0.04 -7.16
C ILE A 12 20.33 -1.31 -7.11
N ALA A 13 21.42 -1.24 -6.34
CA ALA A 13 22.34 -2.36 -6.09
C ALA A 13 22.98 -3.01 -7.34
N GLY A 14 23.02 -2.30 -8.47
CA GLY A 14 23.62 -2.79 -9.73
C GLY A 14 22.61 -3.14 -10.82
N ASP A 15 21.31 -3.19 -10.49
CA ASP A 15 20.23 -3.53 -11.42
C ASP A 15 19.18 -2.43 -11.54
N ILE A 16 18.45 -2.42 -12.65
CA ILE A 16 17.20 -1.65 -12.77
C ILE A 16 16.09 -2.46 -12.07
N ARG A 17 15.37 -1.81 -11.16
CA ARG A 17 14.27 -2.39 -10.39
C ARG A 17 12.97 -1.72 -10.79
N GLU A 18 11.93 -2.52 -10.96
CA GLU A 18 10.60 -2.06 -11.37
C GLU A 18 9.84 -1.46 -10.18
N PRO A 19 8.83 -0.58 -10.41
CA PRO A 19 7.95 -0.13 -9.34
C PRO A 19 7.25 -1.32 -8.67
N GLU A 20 6.90 -1.13 -7.40
CA GLU A 20 6.32 -2.11 -6.48
C GLU A 20 7.24 -3.28 -6.06
N GLU A 21 8.41 -3.44 -6.66
CA GLU A 21 9.37 -4.50 -6.31
C GLU A 21 9.92 -4.32 -4.88
N ILE A 22 10.12 -5.43 -4.16
CA ILE A 22 10.64 -5.45 -2.78
C ILE A 22 12.12 -5.79 -2.77
N VAL A 23 12.97 -4.79 -2.61
CA VAL A 23 14.44 -4.92 -2.63
C VAL A 23 15.04 -4.85 -1.23
N THR A 24 16.22 -5.46 -1.05
CA THR A 24 17.00 -5.30 0.18
C THR A 24 18.14 -4.33 -0.11
N TYR A 25 18.18 -3.20 0.58
CA TYR A 25 19.13 -2.11 0.29
C TYR A 25 19.81 -1.63 1.58
N HIS A 26 21.11 -1.38 1.52
CA HIS A 26 21.93 -1.00 2.68
C HIS A 26 22.43 0.45 2.57
N GLY A 27 21.54 1.36 2.16
CA GLY A 27 21.80 2.78 2.02
C GLY A 27 20.63 3.62 2.54
N LYS A 28 20.75 4.95 2.43
CA LYS A 28 19.63 5.85 2.75
C LYS A 28 18.54 5.69 1.68
N PRO A 29 17.26 5.47 2.03
CA PRO A 29 16.18 5.53 1.06
C PRO A 29 16.10 6.94 0.48
N GLY A 30 16.12 7.06 -0.85
CA GLY A 30 15.69 8.27 -1.54
C GLY A 30 14.18 8.28 -1.74
N SER A 31 13.66 9.31 -2.41
CA SER A 31 12.22 9.47 -2.68
C SER A 31 11.58 8.32 -3.47
N ASN A 32 12.39 7.44 -4.07
CA ASN A 32 11.94 6.29 -4.86
C ASN A 32 11.85 4.98 -4.05
N LEU A 33 12.16 5.01 -2.74
CA LEU A 33 12.22 3.82 -1.86
C LEU A 33 11.41 4.02 -0.58
N GLU A 34 10.34 3.23 -0.40
CA GLU A 34 9.54 3.20 0.82
C GLU A 34 10.00 2.09 1.76
N LEU A 35 10.27 2.38 3.04
CA LEU A 35 10.75 1.36 4.00
C LEU A 35 9.63 0.37 4.36
N VAL A 36 9.81 -0.88 3.95
CA VAL A 36 8.92 -2.00 4.28
C VAL A 36 9.32 -2.53 5.65
N THR A 37 8.88 -1.82 6.70
CA THR A 37 8.94 -2.35 8.06
C THR A 37 8.03 -3.58 8.16
N PRO A 38 8.44 -4.66 8.84
CA PRO A 38 7.56 -5.81 9.15
C PRO A 38 6.57 -5.46 10.28
N GLN A 39 6.09 -4.21 10.32
CA GLN A 39 5.03 -3.81 11.23
C GLN A 39 3.75 -4.49 10.72
N ALA A 40 3.26 -5.47 11.48
CA ALA A 40 2.03 -6.20 11.19
C ALA A 40 0.93 -5.23 10.75
N PRO A 41 0.10 -5.60 9.76
CA PRO A 41 -0.74 -4.65 9.02
C PRO A 41 -1.64 -3.86 9.97
N ARG A 42 -1.19 -2.66 10.33
CA ARG A 42 -2.02 -1.66 10.99
C ARG A 42 -3.00 -1.20 9.92
N ARG A 43 -4.14 -1.90 9.88
CA ARG A 43 -5.34 -1.56 9.11
C ARG A 43 -5.43 -0.05 8.99
N ARG A 44 -5.09 0.47 7.82
CA ARG A 44 -5.18 1.91 7.54
C ARG A 44 -6.63 2.29 7.79
N LYS A 45 -6.84 3.32 8.62
CA LYS A 45 -8.18 3.79 9.02
C LYS A 45 -9.12 3.80 7.80
N VAL A 46 -10.27 3.13 7.93
CA VAL A 46 -11.42 3.43 7.08
C VAL A 46 -12.01 4.72 7.63
N GLU A 47 -11.70 5.81 6.94
CA GLU A 47 -12.16 7.18 7.16
C GLU A 47 -12.33 7.72 5.73
N ALA A 48 -13.53 7.95 5.17
CA ALA A 48 -14.89 7.95 5.72
C ALA A 48 -15.90 7.35 4.70
N PRO A 49 -17.24 7.36 4.92
CA PRO A 49 -18.21 6.58 4.13
C PRO A 49 -18.74 7.32 2.88
N PRO A 50 -19.36 6.62 1.92
CA PRO A 50 -20.38 7.21 1.07
C PRO A 50 -21.70 7.33 1.86
N PRO A 51 -22.33 8.52 1.93
CA PRO A 51 -23.74 8.62 2.28
C PRO A 51 -24.57 8.26 1.06
N VAL A 52 -25.57 7.38 1.22
CA VAL A 52 -26.68 7.28 0.27
C VAL A 52 -27.95 7.08 1.07
N GLU A 53 -28.97 7.86 0.73
CA GLU A 53 -30.25 7.93 1.42
C GLU A 53 -31.06 6.63 1.32
N GLU A 54 -31.75 6.34 2.42
CA GLU A 54 -33.15 5.94 2.48
C GLU A 54 -33.83 5.45 1.17
N GLU A 55 -34.03 4.13 1.06
CA GLU A 55 -35.30 3.61 0.52
C GLU A 55 -35.65 2.25 1.18
N LYS A 56 -36.63 2.29 2.10
CA LYS A 56 -37.60 1.17 2.22
C LYS A 56 -38.52 1.30 1.00
N PRO A 57 -38.88 0.22 0.29
CA PRO A 57 -39.56 -0.93 0.91
C PRO A 57 -39.07 -2.28 0.30
N GLU A 58 -39.71 -3.46 0.43
CA GLU A 58 -40.98 -3.81 1.08
C GLU A 58 -40.97 -5.24 1.69
N GLU A 59 -41.89 -5.46 2.63
CA GLU A 59 -42.45 -6.73 3.08
C GLU A 59 -43.18 -7.49 1.96
N SER A 60 -42.81 -8.74 1.67
CA SER A 60 -43.73 -9.75 1.10
C SER A 60 -43.20 -11.16 1.33
N SER A 61 -43.92 -11.89 2.18
CA SER A 61 -43.80 -13.35 2.34
C SER A 61 -44.60 -14.07 1.26
N GLU A 62 -44.12 -15.22 0.80
CA GLU A 62 -44.93 -16.31 0.24
C GLU A 62 -44.31 -17.67 0.62
#